data_AF-A6ZSJ9-F1
#
_entry.id   AF-A6ZSJ9-F1
#
_cell.length_a   1.000
_cell.length_b   1.000
_cell.length_c   1.000
_cell.angle_alpha   90.00
_cell.angle_beta   90.00
_cell.angle_gamma   90.00
#
_symmetry.space_group_name_H-M   'P 1'
#
loop_
_entity.id
_entity.type
_entity.pdbx_description
1 polymer ?
#
loop_
_entity_poly.entity_id
_entity_poly.type
_entity_poly.pdbx_seq_one_letter_code
_entity_poly.pdbx_strand_id
1 'polypeptide(L)'
;MFNRFNKFQAAVALALLSRGALGDSYTNSTSSADLSSITSVSSASASATASDSLSSSDGTVYLPSTTISGDLTVTGKVIATEAVEVAAGGKLTLLDGEKYVFSSDLKVHGDLVVEKSEASYEGTAFDVSGETFEVSGNFSAEETGAVSASIYSFTPSSFKSSGDISLSLSKAKKGEVTFSPYSNAGTFSLSNAILNGGSVSGLQRRDDDEGSVNNGEINLDNGSTYVIVEPVSGNGTINIVSGNLYLHYPDTFTGQTVVFKGEGVLAVDPTETNATPIPVVGYTGKNQIAITADITALSYDGTTGVLTATQGNRQFSFEIGTGFSSSGFSVSEGIFAGAYSYYLNYDGVIATAPHPHPHPLPLVCLYCHWSVT
;
A
#
# COMPACT_ATOMS: atom_id res chain seq x y z
N MET A 1 -42.98 22.19 -2.69
CA MET A 1 -41.71 22.66 -2.13
C MET A 1 -40.95 21.41 -1.68
N PHE A 2 -40.20 20.78 -2.59
CA PHE A 2 -39.39 19.59 -2.32
C PHE A 2 -38.01 19.88 -2.90
N ASN A 3 -36.98 19.85 -2.07
CA ASN A 3 -35.62 20.15 -2.53
C ASN A 3 -34.62 19.19 -1.87
N ARG A 4 -33.74 18.67 -2.74
CA ARG A 4 -32.45 18.02 -2.47
C ARG A 4 -32.48 16.57 -1.97
N PHE A 5 -32.53 15.63 -2.93
CA PHE A 5 -31.87 14.33 -2.81
C PHE A 5 -31.21 13.95 -4.16
N ASN A 6 -30.01 13.35 -4.05
CA ASN A 6 -29.25 12.59 -5.05
C ASN A 6 -28.69 13.31 -6.29
N LYS A 7 -27.49 13.90 -6.14
CA LYS A 7 -26.54 14.11 -7.25
C LYS A 7 -25.43 13.04 -7.34
N PHE A 8 -25.44 12.01 -6.49
CA PHE A 8 -24.44 10.94 -6.52
C PHE A 8 -24.81 9.69 -7.31
N GLN A 9 -26.05 9.59 -7.82
CA GLN A 9 -26.49 8.45 -8.64
C GLN A 9 -26.38 8.67 -10.15
N ALA A 10 -26.00 9.87 -10.60
CA ALA A 10 -25.92 10.17 -12.04
C ALA A 10 -24.55 9.84 -12.68
N ALA A 11 -23.51 9.58 -11.88
CA ALA A 11 -22.18 9.23 -12.40
C ALA A 11 -21.98 7.72 -12.64
N VAL A 12 -22.87 6.88 -12.12
CA VAL A 12 -22.75 5.40 -12.19
C VAL A 12 -23.47 4.80 -13.41
N ALA A 13 -24.39 5.55 -14.05
CA ALA A 13 -25.17 5.04 -15.18
C ALA A 13 -24.48 5.18 -16.56
N LEU A 14 -23.33 5.86 -16.66
CA LEU A 14 -22.64 6.06 -17.95
C LEU A 14 -21.47 5.08 -18.18
N ALA A 15 -21.06 4.30 -17.17
CA ALA A 15 -20.00 3.30 -17.28
C ALA A 15 -20.51 1.89 -17.69
N LEU A 16 -21.83 1.68 -17.75
CA LEU A 16 -22.45 0.37 -18.01
C LEU A 16 -23.03 0.20 -19.43
N LEU A 17 -22.78 1.14 -20.35
CA LEU A 17 -23.27 1.08 -21.74
C LEU A 17 -22.18 0.98 -22.83
N SER A 18 -20.91 0.77 -22.49
CA SER A 18 -19.84 0.57 -23.49
C SER A 18 -19.41 -0.89 -23.70
N ARG A 19 -19.96 -1.86 -22.96
CA ARG A 19 -19.77 -3.28 -23.23
C ARG A 19 -20.83 -3.80 -24.21
N GLY A 20 -20.69 -3.45 -25.48
CA GLY A 20 -21.61 -3.91 -26.51
C GLY A 20 -21.39 -3.33 -27.89
N ALA A 21 -20.17 -3.35 -28.44
CA ALA A 21 -19.97 -3.24 -29.89
C ALA A 21 -18.55 -3.69 -30.28
N LEU A 22 -18.49 -4.36 -31.43
CA LEU A 22 -17.31 -4.73 -32.24
C LEU A 22 -16.64 -6.06 -31.88
N GLY A 23 -17.24 -7.13 -32.39
CA GLY A 23 -16.46 -8.15 -33.06
C GLY A 23 -15.99 -7.61 -34.41
N ASP A 24 -14.76 -7.94 -34.78
CA ASP A 24 -14.41 -8.26 -36.16
C ASP A 24 -13.29 -9.30 -36.15
N SER A 25 -13.60 -10.41 -36.82
CA SER A 25 -12.74 -11.54 -37.10
C SER A 25 -11.65 -11.16 -38.10
N TYR A 26 -10.40 -11.55 -37.83
CA TYR A 26 -9.42 -11.80 -38.89
C TYR A 26 -8.76 -13.18 -38.71
N THR A 27 -9.01 -14.01 -39.71
CA THR A 27 -8.45 -15.35 -39.93
C THR A 27 -6.99 -15.31 -40.37
N ASN A 28 -6.20 -16.13 -39.67
CA ASN A 28 -5.16 -17.06 -40.15
C ASN A 28 -3.95 -16.54 -40.96
N SER A 29 -2.75 -16.75 -40.42
CA SER A 29 -1.64 -17.39 -41.14
C SER A 29 -0.64 -18.02 -40.16
N THR A 30 -0.55 -19.35 -40.22
CA THR A 30 0.45 -20.22 -39.60
C THR A 30 1.84 -20.02 -40.19
N SER A 31 2.86 -19.95 -39.33
CA SER A 31 4.15 -20.58 -39.58
C SER A 31 4.86 -20.89 -38.27
N SER A 32 4.85 -22.17 -37.92
CA SER A 32 5.67 -22.84 -36.92
C SER A 32 7.15 -22.76 -37.28
N ALA A 33 8.00 -22.32 -36.35
CA ALA A 33 9.44 -22.58 -36.36
C ALA A 33 9.98 -22.59 -34.92
N ASP A 34 10.35 -23.79 -34.48
CA ASP A 34 11.38 -24.17 -33.51
C ASP A 34 11.54 -23.38 -32.19
N LEU A 35 11.06 -24.02 -31.10
CA LEU A 35 11.57 -23.77 -29.76
C LEU A 35 13.03 -24.21 -29.67
N SER A 36 13.94 -23.26 -29.47
CA SER A 36 15.28 -23.52 -28.93
C SER A 36 15.42 -22.85 -27.57
N SER A 37 15.58 -23.66 -26.52
CA SER A 37 15.99 -23.21 -25.19
C SER A 37 17.36 -22.55 -25.25
N ILE A 38 17.53 -21.37 -24.64
CA ILE A 38 18.85 -20.76 -24.43
C ILE A 38 19.18 -20.73 -22.94
N THR A 39 20.23 -21.45 -22.60
CA THR A 39 20.98 -21.43 -21.34
C THR A 39 21.98 -20.27 -21.35
N SER A 40 21.90 -19.39 -20.33
CA SER A 40 22.94 -18.51 -19.76
C SER A 40 23.83 -17.65 -20.67
N VAL A 41 23.90 -16.34 -20.36
CA VAL A 41 25.03 -15.48 -20.73
C VAL A 41 25.53 -14.74 -19.48
N SER A 42 26.80 -14.93 -19.14
CA SER A 42 27.47 -14.32 -17.99
C SER A 42 28.33 -13.10 -18.36
N SER A 43 28.18 -12.06 -17.53
CA SER A 43 29.12 -10.98 -17.17
C SER A 43 29.99 -10.32 -18.24
N ALA A 44 29.59 -9.12 -18.68
CA ALA A 44 30.40 -7.89 -18.72
C ALA A 44 29.56 -6.74 -19.32
N SER A 45 29.26 -5.71 -18.51
CA SER A 45 28.84 -4.35 -18.91
C SER A 45 28.33 -4.17 -20.35
N ALA A 46 27.23 -4.84 -20.69
CA ALA A 46 26.56 -4.73 -21.97
C ALA A 46 25.08 -4.56 -21.65
N SER A 47 24.48 -3.46 -22.10
CA SER A 47 23.04 -3.32 -22.12
C SER A 47 22.48 -4.52 -22.88
N ALA A 48 21.85 -5.45 -22.18
CA ALA A 48 21.06 -6.47 -22.84
C ALA A 48 19.82 -5.75 -23.37
N THR A 49 19.81 -5.39 -24.65
CA THR A 49 18.55 -5.15 -25.36
C THR A 49 17.82 -6.50 -25.34
N ALA A 50 16.57 -6.55 -24.86
CA ALA A 50 15.77 -7.77 -24.91
C ALA A 50 15.67 -8.24 -26.37
N SER A 51 16.51 -9.21 -26.75
CA SER A 51 16.71 -9.63 -28.15
C SER A 51 15.46 -10.27 -28.77
N ASP A 52 14.48 -10.64 -27.94
CA ASP A 52 13.20 -11.22 -28.36
C ASP A 52 12.01 -10.31 -28.06
N SER A 53 12.24 -9.05 -27.69
CA SER A 53 11.15 -8.10 -27.51
C SER A 53 10.58 -7.67 -28.86
N LEU A 54 9.37 -8.13 -29.15
CA LEU A 54 8.61 -7.65 -30.31
C LEU A 54 8.16 -6.23 -29.98
N SER A 55 8.82 -5.24 -30.58
CA SER A 55 8.31 -3.86 -30.59
C SER A 55 7.21 -3.74 -31.64
N SER A 56 6.01 -3.33 -31.23
CA SER A 56 4.94 -3.00 -32.18
C SER A 56 5.10 -1.58 -32.70
N SER A 57 4.41 -1.27 -33.81
CA SER A 57 4.42 0.05 -34.45
C SER A 57 3.92 1.19 -33.55
N ASP A 58 3.26 0.87 -32.43
CA ASP A 58 2.82 1.82 -31.40
C ASP A 58 3.86 2.04 -30.29
N GLY A 59 5.05 1.41 -30.38
CA GLY A 59 6.10 1.51 -29.37
C GLY A 59 5.89 0.63 -28.14
N THR A 60 4.90 -0.27 -28.14
CA THR A 60 4.73 -1.27 -27.08
C THR A 60 5.77 -2.37 -27.21
N VAL A 61 6.38 -2.73 -26.09
CA VAL A 61 7.32 -3.85 -25.93
C VAL A 61 6.59 -5.02 -25.28
N TYR A 62 6.55 -6.17 -25.96
CA TYR A 62 6.04 -7.40 -25.37
C TYR A 62 7.18 -8.20 -24.75
N LEU A 63 7.10 -8.43 -23.43
CA LEU A 63 8.04 -9.30 -22.73
C LEU A 63 7.52 -10.75 -22.77
N PRO A 64 8.27 -11.68 -23.39
CA PRO A 64 7.95 -13.10 -23.31
C PRO A 64 8.29 -13.64 -21.92
N SER A 65 8.03 -14.93 -21.68
CA SER A 65 8.51 -15.61 -20.49
C SER A 65 10.01 -15.42 -20.33
N THR A 66 10.43 -14.72 -19.28
CA THR A 66 11.81 -14.24 -19.13
C THR A 66 12.27 -14.31 -17.69
N THR A 67 13.47 -14.85 -17.48
CA THR A 67 14.23 -14.71 -16.24
C THR A 67 15.37 -13.72 -16.46
N ILE A 68 15.39 -12.64 -15.69
CA ILE A 68 16.34 -11.53 -15.78
C ILE A 68 17.38 -11.70 -14.67
N SER A 69 18.57 -12.16 -15.02
CA SER A 69 19.68 -12.40 -14.08
C SER A 69 20.79 -11.35 -14.12
N GLY A 70 20.62 -10.30 -14.94
CA GLY A 70 21.52 -9.16 -15.04
C GLY A 70 20.71 -7.88 -15.24
N ASP A 71 21.37 -6.80 -15.68
CA ASP A 71 20.71 -5.52 -15.90
C ASP A 71 19.98 -5.50 -17.27
N LEU A 72 18.67 -5.25 -17.23
CA LEU A 72 17.82 -5.05 -18.39
C LEU A 72 17.08 -3.72 -18.24
N THR A 73 17.17 -2.85 -19.24
CA THR A 73 16.35 -1.64 -19.33
C THR A 73 15.41 -1.75 -20.51
N VAL A 74 14.12 -1.53 -20.27
CA VAL A 74 13.08 -1.52 -21.30
C VAL A 74 12.44 -0.14 -21.33
N THR A 75 12.54 0.53 -22.48
CA THR A 75 12.02 1.87 -22.67
C THR A 75 10.65 1.84 -23.35
N GLY A 76 9.73 2.67 -22.88
CA GLY A 76 8.37 2.77 -23.42
C GLY A 76 7.38 1.84 -22.71
N LYS A 77 6.25 1.59 -23.35
CA LYS A 77 5.16 0.78 -22.78
C LYS A 77 5.54 -0.70 -22.77
N VAL A 78 5.29 -1.41 -21.67
CA VAL A 78 5.58 -2.84 -21.55
C VAL A 78 4.33 -3.66 -21.27
N ILE A 79 4.17 -4.77 -21.98
CA ILE A 79 3.13 -5.77 -21.71
C ILE A 79 3.79 -7.15 -21.61
N ALA A 80 3.66 -7.80 -20.46
CA ALA A 80 4.04 -9.18 -20.24
C ALA A 80 2.77 -10.02 -20.05
N THR A 81 2.48 -10.89 -21.03
CA THR A 81 1.37 -11.86 -20.92
C THR A 81 1.83 -13.21 -20.37
N GLU A 82 3.14 -13.39 -20.24
CA GLU A 82 3.80 -14.59 -19.71
C GLU A 82 4.60 -14.24 -18.46
N ALA A 83 5.10 -15.27 -17.77
CA ALA A 83 5.78 -15.11 -16.48
C ALA A 83 7.09 -14.31 -16.60
N VAL A 84 7.28 -13.34 -15.73
CA VAL A 84 8.53 -12.55 -15.64
C VAL A 84 9.13 -12.73 -14.26
N GLU A 85 10.40 -13.10 -14.22
CA GLU A 85 11.18 -13.23 -12.99
C GLU A 85 12.42 -12.34 -13.06
N VAL A 86 12.55 -11.41 -12.12
CA VAL A 86 13.81 -10.72 -11.85
C VAL A 86 14.54 -11.53 -10.79
N ALA A 87 15.56 -12.29 -11.21
CA ALA A 87 16.32 -13.15 -10.32
C ALA A 87 17.14 -12.33 -9.32
N ALA A 88 17.54 -12.95 -8.21
CA ALA A 88 18.41 -12.31 -7.22
C ALA A 88 19.70 -11.79 -7.87
N GLY A 89 20.01 -10.51 -7.66
CA GLY A 89 21.15 -9.82 -8.29
C GLY A 89 20.91 -9.34 -9.73
N GLY A 90 19.74 -9.64 -10.33
CA GLY A 90 19.28 -9.03 -11.58
C GLY A 90 18.55 -7.71 -11.34
N LYS A 91 18.47 -6.87 -12.37
CA LYS A 91 17.74 -5.60 -12.34
C LYS A 91 16.92 -5.41 -13.61
N LEU A 92 15.63 -5.13 -13.46
CA LEU A 92 14.75 -4.67 -14.53
C LEU A 92 14.42 -3.19 -14.31
N THR A 93 14.86 -2.32 -15.21
CA THR A 93 14.42 -0.93 -15.27
C THR A 93 13.34 -0.78 -16.34
N LEU A 94 12.18 -0.29 -15.93
CA LEU A 94 11.11 0.14 -16.83
C LEU A 94 11.21 1.66 -16.96
N LEU A 95 11.61 2.13 -18.15
CA LEU A 95 11.96 3.53 -18.39
C LEU A 95 10.94 4.21 -19.31
N ASP A 96 10.47 5.41 -18.94
CA ASP A 96 9.67 6.29 -19.82
C ASP A 96 8.40 5.69 -20.43
N GLY A 97 7.82 4.68 -19.78
CA GLY A 97 6.56 4.07 -20.18
C GLY A 97 5.39 4.76 -19.50
N GLU A 98 4.34 5.07 -20.26
CA GLU A 98 3.06 5.51 -19.71
C GLU A 98 2.26 4.34 -19.11
N LYS A 99 2.58 3.10 -19.51
CA LYS A 99 1.86 1.91 -19.08
C LYS A 99 2.74 0.66 -19.01
N TYR A 100 2.57 -0.11 -17.94
CA TYR A 100 3.22 -1.40 -17.72
C TYR A 100 2.17 -2.41 -17.25
N VAL A 101 2.09 -3.57 -17.90
CA VAL A 101 1.11 -4.62 -17.58
C VAL A 101 1.80 -5.96 -17.45
N PHE A 102 1.59 -6.63 -16.32
CA PHE A 102 2.02 -8.00 -16.06
C PHE A 102 0.77 -8.84 -15.74
N SER A 103 0.26 -9.54 -16.75
CA SER A 103 -0.98 -10.32 -16.64
C SER A 103 -0.75 -11.81 -16.31
N SER A 104 0.50 -12.18 -16.04
CA SER A 104 0.93 -13.50 -15.56
C SER A 104 1.79 -13.32 -14.29
N ASP A 105 2.52 -14.34 -13.88
CA ASP A 105 3.38 -14.27 -12.71
C ASP A 105 4.45 -13.17 -12.85
N LEU A 106 4.57 -12.33 -11.81
CA LEU A 106 5.68 -11.40 -11.67
C LEU A 106 6.41 -11.69 -10.35
N LYS A 107 7.67 -12.11 -10.45
CA LYS A 107 8.53 -12.39 -9.29
C LYS A 107 9.73 -11.47 -9.29
N VAL A 108 9.96 -10.79 -8.18
CA VAL A 108 11.03 -9.81 -8.00
C VAL A 108 11.91 -10.24 -6.83
N HIS A 109 12.95 -11.01 -7.15
CA HIS A 109 13.99 -11.43 -6.21
C HIS A 109 15.20 -10.50 -6.25
N GLY A 110 15.42 -9.81 -7.38
CA GLY A 110 16.39 -8.72 -7.54
C GLY A 110 15.72 -7.35 -7.45
N ASP A 111 16.02 -6.46 -8.41
CA ASP A 111 15.50 -5.09 -8.46
C ASP A 111 14.53 -4.88 -9.63
N LEU A 112 13.31 -4.41 -9.35
CA LEU A 112 12.40 -3.87 -10.36
C LEU A 112 12.21 -2.37 -10.11
N VAL A 113 12.64 -1.53 -11.04
CA VAL A 113 12.60 -0.07 -10.89
C VAL A 113 11.80 0.57 -12.02
N VAL A 114 10.86 1.45 -11.68
CA VAL A 114 10.17 2.33 -12.63
C VAL A 114 10.83 3.70 -12.58
N GLU A 115 11.40 4.14 -13.70
CA GLU A 115 12.15 5.39 -13.82
C GLU A 115 11.62 6.26 -14.97
N LYS A 116 11.92 7.55 -14.88
CA LYS A 116 11.59 8.57 -15.88
C LYS A 116 12.84 9.40 -16.18
N SER A 117 13.15 9.60 -17.45
CA SER A 117 14.32 10.36 -17.90
C SER A 117 14.07 11.87 -17.86
N GLU A 118 12.84 12.29 -18.14
CA GLU A 118 12.45 13.69 -18.15
C GLU A 118 12.08 14.20 -16.75
N ALA A 119 12.28 15.50 -16.52
CA ALA A 119 11.92 16.12 -15.23
C ALA A 119 10.40 16.22 -15.00
N SER A 120 9.62 16.16 -16.08
CA SER A 120 8.16 16.24 -16.07
C SER A 120 7.59 15.25 -17.09
N TYR A 121 6.60 14.48 -16.67
CA TYR A 121 6.01 13.40 -17.45
C TYR A 121 4.56 13.14 -17.01
N GLU A 122 3.80 12.43 -17.84
CA GLU A 122 2.51 11.89 -17.41
C GLU A 122 2.71 10.74 -16.42
N GLY A 123 1.77 10.58 -15.48
CA GLY A 123 1.80 9.51 -14.48
C GLY A 123 1.70 8.12 -15.12
N THR A 124 2.35 7.14 -14.50
CA THR A 124 2.39 5.75 -14.99
C THR A 124 1.15 4.98 -14.58
N ALA A 125 0.63 4.15 -15.49
CA ALA A 125 -0.29 3.06 -15.16
C ALA A 125 0.47 1.73 -15.05
N PHE A 126 0.66 1.22 -13.84
CA PHE A 126 1.31 -0.07 -13.58
C PHE A 126 0.27 -1.08 -13.10
N ASP A 127 0.18 -2.23 -13.75
CA ASP A 127 -0.84 -3.24 -13.47
C ASP A 127 -0.22 -4.64 -13.36
N VAL A 128 -0.49 -5.31 -12.23
CA VAL A 128 -0.15 -6.72 -11.98
C VAL A 128 -1.44 -7.45 -11.65
N SER A 129 -1.89 -8.26 -12.59
CA SER A 129 -3.19 -8.94 -12.52
C SER A 129 -3.08 -10.45 -12.73
N GLY A 130 -1.86 -10.99 -12.69
CA GLY A 130 -1.59 -12.42 -12.89
C GLY A 130 -1.93 -13.28 -11.68
N GLU A 131 -1.43 -14.52 -11.68
CA GLU A 131 -1.67 -15.43 -10.56
C GLU A 131 -0.82 -15.06 -9.35
N THR A 132 0.48 -14.83 -9.54
CA THR A 132 1.41 -14.52 -8.44
C THR A 132 2.10 -13.17 -8.63
N PHE A 133 2.13 -12.36 -7.57
CA PHE A 133 3.10 -11.29 -7.38
C PHE A 133 3.93 -11.59 -6.14
N GLU A 134 5.24 -11.78 -6.32
CA GLU A 134 6.17 -12.06 -5.21
C GLU A 134 7.31 -11.05 -5.23
N VAL A 135 7.54 -10.37 -4.09
CA VAL A 135 8.65 -9.43 -3.93
C VAL A 135 9.49 -9.84 -2.73
N SER A 136 10.65 -10.43 -2.98
CA SER A 136 11.66 -10.72 -1.95
C SER A 136 12.90 -9.84 -2.08
N GLY A 137 13.09 -9.19 -3.23
CA GLY A 137 14.10 -8.17 -3.46
C GLY A 137 13.51 -6.77 -3.26
N ASN A 138 13.72 -5.87 -4.23
CA ASN A 138 13.22 -4.50 -4.17
C ASN A 138 12.37 -4.18 -5.41
N PHE A 139 11.22 -3.57 -5.18
CA PHE A 139 10.39 -2.94 -6.19
C PHE A 139 10.23 -1.46 -5.85
N SER A 140 10.63 -0.58 -6.76
CA SER A 140 10.59 0.86 -6.49
C SER A 140 10.11 1.68 -7.69
N ALA A 141 9.31 2.70 -7.43
CA ALA A 141 8.93 3.71 -8.39
C ALA A 141 9.10 5.11 -7.81
N GLU A 142 9.91 5.95 -8.46
CA GLU A 142 10.08 7.35 -8.10
C GLU A 142 9.50 8.24 -9.20
N GLU A 143 8.29 8.73 -8.95
CA GLU A 143 7.48 9.48 -9.91
C GLU A 143 7.10 10.88 -9.41
N THR A 144 8.03 11.54 -8.70
CA THR A 144 7.78 12.83 -8.05
C THR A 144 7.51 13.98 -9.04
N GLY A 145 7.92 13.82 -10.30
CA GLY A 145 7.75 14.78 -11.41
C GLY A 145 6.48 14.60 -12.23
N ALA A 146 5.60 13.64 -11.89
CA ALA A 146 4.40 13.40 -12.70
C ALA A 146 3.42 14.59 -12.66
N VAL A 147 2.90 15.00 -13.82
CA VAL A 147 1.91 16.10 -13.94
C VAL A 147 0.46 15.62 -13.85
N SER A 148 0.24 14.31 -13.98
CA SER A 148 -1.01 13.58 -13.75
C SER A 148 -0.80 12.50 -12.68
N ALA A 149 -1.90 11.92 -12.18
CA ALA A 149 -1.83 10.89 -11.14
C ALA A 149 -1.30 9.57 -11.72
N SER A 150 -0.28 9.00 -11.09
CA SER A 150 0.12 7.61 -11.35
C SER A 150 -0.88 6.63 -10.71
N ILE A 151 -1.09 5.48 -11.34
CA ILE A 151 -2.00 4.43 -10.90
C ILE A 151 -1.22 3.12 -10.83
N TYR A 152 -1.10 2.55 -9.63
CA TYR A 152 -0.49 1.25 -9.40
C TYR A 152 -1.55 0.26 -8.92
N SER A 153 -1.78 -0.79 -9.68
CA SER A 153 -2.74 -1.86 -9.39
C SER A 153 -1.98 -3.16 -9.19
N PHE A 154 -2.00 -3.70 -7.97
CA PHE A 154 -1.46 -5.02 -7.68
C PHE A 154 -2.62 -5.89 -7.22
N THR A 155 -3.29 -6.50 -8.19
CA THR A 155 -4.44 -7.37 -7.97
C THR A 155 -4.19 -8.78 -8.46
N PRO A 156 -3.09 -9.44 -8.07
CA PRO A 156 -2.89 -10.85 -8.38
C PRO A 156 -3.81 -11.73 -7.51
N SER A 157 -3.88 -13.01 -7.84
CA SER A 157 -4.53 -14.01 -6.97
C SER A 157 -3.73 -14.26 -5.68
N SER A 158 -2.40 -14.16 -5.73
CA SER A 158 -1.51 -14.28 -4.58
C SER A 158 -0.49 -13.15 -4.57
N PHE A 159 -0.50 -12.34 -3.51
CA PHE A 159 0.49 -11.29 -3.30
C PHE A 159 1.30 -11.58 -2.03
N LYS A 160 2.61 -11.83 -2.20
CA LYS A 160 3.56 -12.02 -1.09
C LYS A 160 4.70 -11.02 -1.19
N SER A 161 5.07 -10.43 -0.05
CA SER A 161 6.23 -9.58 0.03
C SER A 161 7.02 -9.86 1.29
N SER A 162 8.31 -10.14 1.13
CA SER A 162 9.30 -10.21 2.21
C SER A 162 10.44 -9.22 2.01
N GLY A 163 10.51 -8.58 0.84
CA GLY A 163 11.45 -7.52 0.51
C GLY A 163 10.84 -6.12 0.63
N ASP A 164 11.35 -5.19 -0.16
CA ASP A 164 10.96 -3.78 -0.09
C ASP A 164 10.10 -3.37 -1.29
N ILE A 165 9.01 -2.66 -1.02
CA ILE A 165 8.17 -1.98 -2.01
C ILE A 165 8.17 -0.49 -1.68
N SER A 166 8.64 0.35 -2.59
CA SER A 166 8.74 1.80 -2.39
C SER A 166 8.07 2.57 -3.52
N LEU A 167 7.03 3.33 -3.20
CA LEU A 167 6.30 4.17 -4.15
C LEU A 167 6.37 5.63 -3.69
N SER A 168 7.12 6.44 -4.43
CA SER A 168 7.25 7.89 -4.21
C SER A 168 6.59 8.64 -5.35
N LEU A 169 5.32 9.01 -5.19
CA LEU A 169 4.49 9.54 -6.27
C LEU A 169 4.45 11.08 -6.28
N SER A 170 3.97 11.67 -7.38
CA SER A 170 3.95 13.12 -7.60
C SER A 170 3.27 13.88 -6.50
N LYS A 171 3.93 14.91 -5.96
CA LYS A 171 3.37 15.82 -4.94
C LYS A 171 2.16 16.61 -5.43
N ALA A 172 2.09 16.90 -6.72
CA ALA A 172 1.05 17.74 -7.30
C ALA A 172 -0.27 16.98 -7.51
N LYS A 173 -0.18 15.67 -7.80
CA LYS A 173 -1.31 14.78 -8.06
C LYS A 173 -1.11 13.50 -7.29
N LYS A 174 -1.90 13.30 -6.22
CA LYS A 174 -1.87 12.05 -5.45
C LYS A 174 -2.11 10.88 -6.41
N GLY A 175 -1.19 9.92 -6.39
CA GLY A 175 -1.37 8.68 -7.14
C GLY A 175 -2.35 7.75 -6.42
N GLU A 176 -2.86 6.77 -7.14
CA GLU A 176 -3.73 5.73 -6.60
C GLU A 176 -2.99 4.41 -6.58
N VAL A 177 -3.03 3.73 -5.45
CA VAL A 177 -2.47 2.38 -5.27
C VAL A 177 -3.60 1.47 -4.84
N THR A 178 -3.71 0.30 -5.47
CA THR A 178 -4.71 -0.72 -5.09
C THR A 178 -4.00 -2.04 -4.84
N PHE A 179 -4.32 -2.68 -3.71
CA PHE A 179 -3.85 -4.02 -3.37
C PHE A 179 -5.02 -5.01 -3.33
N SER A 180 -4.84 -6.20 -3.92
CA SER A 180 -5.50 -7.44 -3.45
C SER A 180 -4.97 -7.82 -2.06
N PRO A 181 -5.61 -8.77 -1.35
CA PRO A 181 -5.11 -9.22 -0.05
C PRO A 181 -3.65 -9.67 -0.18
N TYR A 182 -2.83 -9.25 0.76
CA TYR A 182 -1.39 -9.48 0.73
C TYR A 182 -0.89 -10.21 1.96
N SER A 183 0.25 -10.86 1.81
CA SER A 183 1.06 -11.36 2.92
C SER A 183 2.37 -10.58 2.94
N ASN A 184 2.48 -9.61 3.86
CA ASN A 184 3.66 -8.76 4.02
C ASN A 184 4.48 -9.20 5.23
N ALA A 185 5.77 -9.44 5.03
CA ALA A 185 6.80 -9.62 6.05
C ALA A 185 7.99 -8.66 5.85
N GLY A 186 7.96 -7.84 4.79
CA GLY A 186 8.99 -6.86 4.46
C GLY A 186 8.51 -5.42 4.70
N THR A 187 8.92 -4.49 3.84
CA THR A 187 8.63 -3.05 4.01
C THR A 187 7.84 -2.50 2.85
N PHE A 188 6.70 -1.86 3.12
CA PHE A 188 6.01 -0.99 2.16
C PHE A 188 6.28 0.47 2.54
N SER A 189 6.75 1.28 1.60
CA SER A 189 7.00 2.71 1.80
C SER A 189 6.21 3.52 0.78
N LEU A 190 5.26 4.31 1.26
CA LEU A 190 4.24 4.96 0.44
C LEU A 190 4.26 6.47 0.69
N SER A 191 4.63 7.22 -0.33
CA SER A 191 4.73 8.69 -0.30
C SER A 191 3.81 9.32 -1.33
N ASN A 192 2.98 10.26 -0.86
CA ASN A 192 1.94 10.96 -1.63
C ASN A 192 1.04 10.06 -2.51
N ALA A 193 0.71 8.89 -1.97
CA ALA A 193 -0.19 7.92 -2.57
C ALA A 193 -1.51 7.82 -1.77
N ILE A 194 -2.62 7.58 -2.45
CA ILE A 194 -3.86 7.08 -1.85
C ILE A 194 -3.85 5.57 -2.06
N LEU A 195 -3.61 4.83 -0.99
CA LEU A 195 -3.70 3.38 -1.00
C LEU A 195 -5.11 2.95 -0.59
N ASN A 196 -5.75 2.17 -1.44
CA ASN A 196 -6.99 1.47 -1.11
C ASN A 196 -6.70 -0.02 -0.95
N GLY A 197 -6.83 -0.54 0.28
CA GLY A 197 -6.75 -1.98 0.53
C GLY A 197 -8.03 -2.64 0.03
N GLY A 198 -7.94 -3.38 -1.07
CA GLY A 198 -9.07 -4.04 -1.72
C GLY A 198 -9.60 -3.33 -2.97
N SER A 199 -9.97 -4.11 -3.99
CA SER A 199 -10.58 -3.62 -5.24
C SER A 199 -11.78 -2.74 -4.96
N VAL A 200 -11.69 -1.48 -5.39
CA VAL A 200 -12.69 -0.46 -5.13
C VAL A 200 -13.96 -0.74 -5.96
N SER A 201 -14.87 -1.53 -5.39
CA SER A 201 -16.30 -1.48 -5.72
C SER A 201 -17.12 -1.31 -4.45
N GLY A 202 -17.00 -0.12 -3.84
CA GLY A 202 -17.68 0.25 -2.60
C GLY A 202 -16.85 -0.02 -1.35
N LEU A 203 -17.09 0.74 -0.29
CA LEU A 203 -16.53 0.54 1.06
C LEU A 203 -17.06 -0.75 1.74
N GLN A 204 -17.34 -1.80 0.96
CA GLN A 204 -17.90 -3.04 1.47
C GLN A 204 -16.81 -3.85 2.15
N ARG A 205 -17.09 -4.28 3.38
CA ARG A 205 -16.27 -5.23 4.13
C ARG A 205 -16.05 -6.48 3.28
N ARG A 206 -14.80 -6.90 3.13
CA ARG A 206 -14.48 -8.25 2.64
C ARG A 206 -14.73 -9.28 3.73
N ASP A 207 -15.02 -10.52 3.34
CA ASP A 207 -15.21 -11.61 4.29
C ASP A 207 -14.00 -11.75 5.21
N ASP A 208 -14.24 -12.12 6.48
CA ASP A 208 -13.23 -12.15 7.54
C ASP A 208 -12.04 -13.09 7.22
N ASP A 209 -12.24 -14.07 6.33
CA ASP A 209 -11.24 -15.04 5.87
C ASP A 209 -10.44 -14.57 4.63
N GLU A 210 -10.78 -13.41 4.04
CA GLU A 210 -10.20 -12.86 2.81
C GLU A 210 -9.41 -11.56 3.03
N GLY A 211 -8.75 -11.46 4.19
CA GLY A 211 -7.99 -10.29 4.62
C GLY A 211 -6.50 -10.30 4.31
N SER A 212 -5.87 -9.15 4.52
CA SER A 212 -4.42 -8.99 4.43
C SER A 212 -3.73 -9.43 5.73
N VAL A 213 -2.52 -9.98 5.61
CA VAL A 213 -1.64 -10.32 6.74
C VAL A 213 -0.42 -9.42 6.67
N ASN A 214 -0.25 -8.56 7.67
CA ASN A 214 0.92 -7.72 7.83
C ASN A 214 1.73 -8.14 9.06
N ASN A 215 2.90 -8.69 8.82
CA ASN A 215 3.93 -9.03 9.80
C ASN A 215 5.20 -8.16 9.62
N GLY A 216 5.21 -7.27 8.62
CA GLY A 216 6.30 -6.36 8.31
C GLY A 216 6.01 -4.92 8.73
N GLU A 217 6.55 -3.96 7.98
CA GLU A 217 6.33 -2.53 8.19
C GLU A 217 5.63 -1.88 6.99
N ILE A 218 4.70 -0.96 7.27
CA ILE A 218 4.08 -0.09 6.27
C ILE A 218 4.32 1.36 6.68
N ASN A 219 5.07 2.12 5.88
CA ASN A 219 5.44 3.51 6.12
C ASN A 219 4.57 4.43 5.27
N LEU A 220 3.86 5.35 5.93
CA LEU A 220 2.98 6.35 5.33
C LEU A 220 3.61 7.74 5.46
N ASP A 221 4.09 8.27 4.35
CA ASP A 221 4.79 9.56 4.29
C ASP A 221 4.17 10.55 3.29
N ASN A 222 4.53 11.81 3.44
CA ASN A 222 4.22 12.94 2.56
C ASN A 222 2.74 13.02 2.18
N GLY A 223 1.87 12.97 3.20
CA GLY A 223 0.42 13.07 3.03
C GLY A 223 -0.24 11.88 2.35
N SER A 224 0.44 10.72 2.26
CA SER A 224 -0.19 9.48 1.83
C SER A 224 -1.37 9.12 2.72
N THR A 225 -2.34 8.40 2.17
CA THR A 225 -3.52 7.95 2.91
C THR A 225 -3.73 6.48 2.60
N TYR A 226 -3.63 5.63 3.63
CA TYR A 226 -3.99 4.22 3.52
C TYR A 226 -5.40 4.02 4.06
N VAL A 227 -6.33 3.70 3.16
CA VAL A 227 -7.71 3.32 3.47
C VAL A 227 -7.82 1.81 3.54
N ILE A 228 -8.14 1.28 4.72
CA ILE A 228 -8.33 -0.14 4.98
C ILE A 228 -9.84 -0.42 5.06
N VAL A 229 -10.34 -1.20 4.10
CA VAL A 229 -11.74 -1.68 4.07
C VAL A 229 -11.86 -3.20 4.16
N GLU A 230 -10.73 -3.89 4.33
CA GLU A 230 -10.63 -5.34 4.49
C GLU A 230 -10.01 -5.69 5.86
N PRO A 231 -10.21 -6.91 6.37
CA PRO A 231 -9.53 -7.37 7.57
C PRO A 231 -8.00 -7.30 7.41
N VAL A 232 -7.31 -6.83 8.45
CA VAL A 232 -5.84 -6.83 8.50
C VAL A 232 -5.39 -7.44 9.82
N SER A 233 -4.66 -8.54 9.71
CA SER A 233 -4.15 -9.31 10.85
C SER A 233 -2.62 -9.44 10.81
N GLY A 234 -2.04 -10.02 11.86
CA GLY A 234 -0.60 -10.27 11.97
C GLY A 234 0.01 -9.56 13.18
N ASN A 235 1.31 -9.32 13.14
CA ASN A 235 2.07 -8.66 14.21
C ASN A 235 2.94 -7.49 13.73
N GLY A 236 2.66 -6.97 12.54
CA GLY A 236 3.40 -5.90 11.90
C GLY A 236 3.05 -4.50 12.43
N THR A 237 3.68 -3.50 11.81
CA THR A 237 3.51 -2.09 12.16
C THR A 237 3.00 -1.27 10.98
N ILE A 238 2.18 -0.26 11.29
CA ILE A 238 1.85 0.84 10.37
C ILE A 238 2.43 2.14 10.95
N ASN A 239 3.47 2.64 10.30
CA ASN A 239 4.21 3.83 10.67
C ASN A 239 3.62 5.06 9.98
N ILE A 240 3.05 5.98 10.75
CA ILE A 240 2.59 7.28 10.27
C ILE A 240 3.74 8.28 10.45
N VAL A 241 4.45 8.58 9.37
CA VAL A 241 5.59 9.52 9.35
C VAL A 241 5.08 10.94 9.08
N SER A 242 4.45 11.13 7.93
CA SER A 242 3.66 12.33 7.62
C SER A 242 2.40 12.04 6.79
N GLY A 243 1.95 10.79 6.82
CA GLY A 243 0.76 10.29 6.13
C GLY A 243 -0.46 10.14 7.05
N ASN A 244 -1.39 9.30 6.62
CA ASN A 244 -2.67 9.07 7.29
C ASN A 244 -3.09 7.60 7.15
N LEU A 245 -3.63 7.02 8.22
CA LEU A 245 -4.26 5.71 8.21
C LEU A 245 -5.77 5.90 8.44
N TYR A 246 -6.60 5.32 7.59
CA TYR A 246 -8.05 5.32 7.72
C TYR A 246 -8.59 3.88 7.83
N LEU A 247 -9.14 3.54 8.99
CA LEU A 247 -9.69 2.22 9.28
C LEU A 247 -11.21 2.25 9.15
N HIS A 248 -11.77 1.60 8.12
CA HIS A 248 -13.21 1.56 7.95
C HIS A 248 -13.90 0.52 8.87
N TYR A 249 -13.19 -0.56 9.19
CA TYR A 249 -13.65 -1.65 10.07
C TYR A 249 -12.60 -1.92 11.16
N PRO A 250 -12.56 -1.10 12.24
CA PRO A 250 -11.51 -1.18 13.25
C PRO A 250 -11.50 -2.48 14.06
N ASP A 251 -12.62 -3.21 14.11
CA ASP A 251 -12.74 -4.53 14.75
C ASP A 251 -11.91 -5.61 14.05
N THR A 252 -11.69 -5.45 12.74
CA THR A 252 -10.92 -6.37 11.90
C THR A 252 -9.43 -6.03 11.81
N PHE A 253 -9.00 -4.93 12.44
CA PHE A 253 -7.61 -4.51 12.52
C PHE A 253 -6.96 -5.11 13.77
N THR A 254 -6.42 -6.31 13.65
CA THR A 254 -6.03 -7.15 14.81
C THR A 254 -4.54 -7.46 14.84
N GLY A 255 -3.94 -7.41 16.04
CA GLY A 255 -2.52 -7.74 16.28
C GLY A 255 -1.51 -6.74 15.70
N GLN A 256 -1.97 -5.72 14.97
CA GLN A 256 -1.16 -4.66 14.41
C GLN A 256 -0.79 -3.58 15.44
N THR A 257 0.32 -2.89 15.24
CA THR A 257 0.67 -1.67 16.00
C THR A 257 0.69 -0.45 15.08
N VAL A 258 0.02 0.63 15.48
CA VAL A 258 0.15 1.93 14.82
C VAL A 258 1.24 2.73 15.51
N VAL A 259 2.20 3.28 14.75
CA VAL A 259 3.32 4.06 15.29
C VAL A 259 3.32 5.44 14.66
N PHE A 260 3.09 6.47 15.46
CA PHE A 260 3.33 7.85 15.04
C PHE A 260 4.83 8.18 15.12
N LYS A 261 5.47 8.30 13.96
CA LYS A 261 6.87 8.76 13.82
C LYS A 261 6.96 10.27 13.54
N GLY A 262 5.86 10.90 13.11
CA GLY A 262 5.74 12.34 12.92
C GLY A 262 4.26 12.76 12.87
N GLU A 263 3.99 13.95 12.32
CA GLU A 263 2.64 14.52 12.27
C GLU A 263 1.75 13.76 11.28
N GLY A 264 0.61 13.25 11.74
CA GLY A 264 -0.34 12.56 10.87
C GLY A 264 -1.61 12.16 11.60
N VAL A 265 -2.49 11.45 10.90
CA VAL A 265 -3.82 11.09 11.41
C VAL A 265 -4.04 9.58 11.38
N LEU A 266 -4.44 9.01 12.52
CA LEU A 266 -5.16 7.74 12.60
C LEU A 266 -6.66 8.06 12.64
N ALA A 267 -7.37 7.79 11.58
CA ALA A 267 -8.81 8.00 11.49
C ALA A 267 -9.55 6.65 11.51
N VAL A 268 -10.67 6.59 12.22
CA VAL A 268 -11.48 5.38 12.38
C VAL A 268 -12.93 5.68 12.02
N ASP A 269 -13.51 4.80 11.21
CA ASP A 269 -14.92 4.82 10.86
C ASP A 269 -15.75 4.01 11.88
N PRO A 270 -16.81 4.59 12.45
CA PRO A 270 -17.56 3.99 13.54
C PRO A 270 -18.71 3.07 13.09
N THR A 271 -18.50 2.32 12.01
CA THR A 271 -19.44 1.27 11.59
C THR A 271 -19.60 0.22 12.70
N GLU A 272 -18.51 -0.12 13.40
CA GLU A 272 -18.43 -1.20 14.41
C GLU A 272 -17.49 -0.86 15.58
N THR A 273 -17.71 -1.47 16.76
CA THR A 273 -16.88 -1.31 17.97
C THR A 273 -15.61 -2.18 17.86
N ASN A 274 -14.42 -1.68 18.24
CA ASN A 274 -13.26 -2.55 18.42
C ASN A 274 -13.20 -3.11 19.85
N ALA A 275 -13.30 -4.43 19.98
CA ALA A 275 -13.26 -5.11 21.30
C ALA A 275 -11.86 -5.07 21.94
N THR A 276 -10.81 -5.08 21.11
CA THR A 276 -9.42 -5.01 21.54
C THR A 276 -8.89 -3.61 21.27
N PRO A 277 -8.31 -2.90 22.25
CA PRO A 277 -7.67 -1.61 22.01
C PRO A 277 -6.60 -1.70 20.91
N ILE A 278 -6.59 -0.74 19.99
CA ILE A 278 -5.55 -0.65 18.96
C ILE A 278 -4.28 -0.11 19.62
N PRO A 279 -3.13 -0.81 19.59
CA PRO A 279 -1.87 -0.29 20.08
C PRO A 279 -1.42 0.93 19.26
N VAL A 280 -1.19 2.06 19.94
CA VAL A 280 -0.75 3.33 19.34
C VAL A 280 0.49 3.84 20.06
N VAL A 281 1.64 3.72 19.40
CA VAL A 281 2.92 4.19 19.92
C VAL A 281 3.22 5.59 19.38
N GLY A 282 3.82 6.46 20.20
CA GLY A 282 4.25 7.79 19.78
C GLY A 282 3.14 8.85 19.75
N TYR A 283 2.00 8.60 20.41
CA TYR A 283 0.97 9.63 20.58
C TYR A 283 1.50 10.77 21.46
N THR A 284 1.38 12.01 20.98
CA THR A 284 1.90 13.21 21.66
C THR A 284 0.85 14.30 21.87
N GLY A 285 -0.38 14.10 21.40
CA GLY A 285 -1.40 15.15 21.29
C GLY A 285 -1.25 16.06 20.06
N LYS A 286 -0.06 16.12 19.45
CA LYS A 286 0.14 16.78 18.14
C LYS A 286 -0.24 15.89 16.97
N ASN A 287 0.02 14.60 17.12
CA ASN A 287 -0.46 13.55 16.22
C ASN A 287 -1.93 13.29 16.54
N GLN A 288 -2.74 13.02 15.52
CA GLN A 288 -4.19 13.07 15.65
C GLN A 288 -4.81 11.69 15.59
N ILE A 289 -5.73 11.42 16.50
CA ILE A 289 -6.70 10.32 16.38
C ILE A 289 -8.05 10.95 16.07
N ALA A 290 -8.70 10.53 15.00
CA ALA A 290 -9.97 11.07 14.54
C ALA A 290 -11.03 9.97 14.43
N ILE A 291 -12.27 10.27 14.82
CA ILE A 291 -13.41 9.38 14.64
C ILE A 291 -14.40 10.05 13.70
N THR A 292 -14.83 9.37 12.64
CA THR A 292 -15.73 9.96 11.62
C THR A 292 -17.22 9.91 12.01
N ALA A 293 -17.53 9.91 13.31
CA ALA A 293 -18.87 10.20 13.81
C ALA A 293 -18.89 10.72 15.26
N ASP A 294 -20.07 11.17 15.68
CA ASP A 294 -20.33 11.88 16.92
C ASP A 294 -19.82 11.16 18.16
N ILE A 295 -18.93 11.82 18.91
CA ILE A 295 -18.43 11.34 20.19
C ILE A 295 -19.23 11.97 21.34
N THR A 296 -19.83 11.11 22.14
CA THR A 296 -20.65 11.50 23.31
C THR A 296 -19.86 11.51 24.61
N ALA A 297 -18.79 10.72 24.70
CA ALA A 297 -17.88 10.72 25.86
C ALA A 297 -16.47 10.31 25.45
N LEU A 298 -15.49 10.82 26.20
CA LEU A 298 -14.08 10.46 26.08
C LEU A 298 -13.57 10.12 27.48
N SER A 299 -12.88 9.01 27.62
CA SER A 299 -12.30 8.55 28.89
C SER A 299 -10.92 7.99 28.68
N TYR A 300 -10.05 8.14 29.67
CA TYR A 300 -8.70 7.58 29.66
C TYR A 300 -8.41 6.87 30.98
N ASP A 301 -7.95 5.63 30.91
CA ASP A 301 -7.48 4.85 32.05
C ASP A 301 -5.96 4.98 32.19
N GLY A 302 -5.52 5.73 33.20
CA GLY A 302 -4.09 5.93 33.46
C GLY A 302 -3.32 4.70 33.93
N THR A 303 -4.01 3.61 34.29
CA THR A 303 -3.39 2.34 34.69
C THR A 303 -3.00 1.51 33.48
N THR A 304 -3.93 1.38 32.52
CA THR A 304 -3.75 0.58 31.31
C THR A 304 -3.20 1.41 30.14
N GLY A 305 -3.32 2.74 30.18
CA GLY A 305 -2.92 3.62 29.08
C GLY A 305 -3.94 3.64 27.94
N VAL A 306 -5.18 3.22 28.18
CA VAL A 306 -6.22 3.10 27.16
C VAL A 306 -7.08 4.38 27.11
N LEU A 307 -7.13 5.00 25.93
CA LEU A 307 -8.05 6.08 25.58
C LEU A 307 -9.28 5.48 24.87
N THR A 308 -10.47 5.76 25.39
CA THR A 308 -11.73 5.26 24.87
C THR A 308 -12.65 6.40 24.49
N ALA A 309 -13.04 6.46 23.22
CA ALA A 309 -14.10 7.33 22.73
C ALA A 309 -15.42 6.54 22.64
N THR A 310 -16.52 7.14 23.09
CA THR A 310 -17.84 6.50 23.13
C THR A 310 -18.84 7.23 22.23
N GLN A 311 -19.51 6.48 21.37
CA GLN A 311 -20.64 6.92 20.56
C GLN A 311 -21.85 6.05 20.88
N GLY A 312 -22.81 6.55 21.66
CA GLY A 312 -23.98 5.76 22.05
C GLY A 312 -23.57 4.46 22.74
N ASN A 313 -23.81 3.31 22.11
CA ASN A 313 -23.43 1.99 22.61
C ASN A 313 -22.11 1.43 22.02
N ARG A 314 -21.43 2.23 21.18
CA ARG A 314 -20.16 1.85 20.54
C ARG A 314 -19.00 2.49 21.26
N GLN A 315 -17.89 1.76 21.31
CA GLN A 315 -16.65 2.22 21.93
C GLN A 315 -15.48 2.02 20.98
N PHE A 316 -14.58 3.00 20.98
CA PHE A 316 -13.37 3.00 20.18
C PHE A 316 -12.18 3.13 21.13
N SER A 317 -11.37 2.09 21.25
CA SER A 317 -10.30 2.04 22.24
C SER A 317 -8.92 2.02 21.59
N PHE A 318 -8.02 2.83 22.13
CA PHE A 318 -6.64 2.99 21.67
C PHE A 318 -5.70 2.88 22.87
N GLU A 319 -4.74 1.98 22.82
CA GLU A 319 -3.69 1.88 23.83
C GLU A 319 -2.58 2.87 23.48
N ILE A 320 -2.67 4.09 24.02
CA ILE A 320 -1.75 5.21 23.73
C ILE A 320 -0.58 5.29 24.73
N GLY A 321 -0.54 4.38 25.70
CA GLY A 321 0.45 4.35 26.77
C GLY A 321 0.05 5.18 28.00
N THR A 322 0.87 5.07 29.05
CA THR A 322 0.63 5.76 30.33
C THR A 322 1.31 7.14 30.37
N GLY A 323 1.02 7.95 31.39
CA GLY A 323 1.64 9.27 31.59
C GLY A 323 0.80 10.47 31.15
N PHE A 324 -0.41 10.24 30.62
CA PHE A 324 -1.39 11.27 30.33
C PHE A 324 -2.29 11.58 31.53
N SER A 325 -2.81 12.80 31.61
CA SER A 325 -3.87 13.18 32.55
C SER A 325 -5.23 13.08 31.87
N SER A 326 -6.21 12.42 32.50
CA SER A 326 -7.56 12.29 31.93
C SER A 326 -8.24 13.64 31.66
N SER A 327 -7.95 14.68 32.46
CA SER A 327 -8.49 16.03 32.26
C SER A 327 -7.83 16.79 31.12
N GLY A 328 -6.73 16.30 30.57
CA GLY A 328 -6.03 16.91 29.44
C GLY A 328 -6.63 16.53 28.09
N PHE A 329 -7.55 15.56 28.05
CA PHE A 329 -8.20 15.13 26.82
C PHE A 329 -9.44 15.96 26.51
N SER A 330 -9.59 16.32 25.25
CA SER A 330 -10.75 17.05 24.74
C SER A 330 -11.15 16.50 23.37
N VAL A 331 -12.36 16.86 22.93
CA VAL A 331 -12.85 16.53 21.59
C VAL A 331 -13.06 17.84 20.84
N SER A 332 -12.55 17.91 19.60
CA SER A 332 -12.87 19.02 18.68
C SER A 332 -13.42 18.49 17.37
N GLU A 333 -14.27 19.28 16.75
CA GLU A 333 -14.88 18.95 15.46
C GLU A 333 -14.00 19.46 14.30
N GLY A 334 -14.02 18.73 13.18
CA GLY A 334 -13.31 19.13 11.97
C GLY A 334 -13.70 18.26 10.77
N ILE A 335 -12.84 18.28 9.75
CA ILE A 335 -13.06 17.54 8.50
C ILE A 335 -11.83 16.71 8.19
N PHE A 336 -11.99 15.39 8.08
CA PHE A 336 -10.96 14.47 7.57
C PHE A 336 -11.45 13.82 6.28
N ALA A 337 -10.62 13.86 5.22
CA ALA A 337 -10.94 13.28 3.91
C ALA A 337 -12.33 13.68 3.34
N GLY A 338 -12.82 14.88 3.67
CA GLY A 338 -14.13 15.39 3.24
C GLY A 338 -15.33 14.92 4.08
N ALA A 339 -15.10 14.09 5.10
CA ALA A 339 -16.10 13.68 6.08
C ALA A 339 -15.98 14.49 7.37
N TYR A 340 -17.11 14.66 8.07
CA TYR A 340 -17.11 15.26 9.40
C TYR A 340 -16.40 14.34 10.39
N SER A 341 -15.59 14.90 11.26
CA SER A 341 -14.74 14.11 12.16
C SER A 341 -14.54 14.76 13.51
N TYR A 342 -14.38 13.92 14.51
CA TYR A 342 -14.14 14.28 15.90
C TYR A 342 -12.72 13.89 16.27
N TYR A 343 -11.89 14.89 16.52
CA TYR A 343 -10.48 14.74 16.86
C TYR A 343 -10.34 14.57 18.37
N LEU A 344 -9.62 13.53 18.79
CA LEU A 344 -9.26 13.27 20.17
C LEU A 344 -7.95 13.99 20.47
N ASN A 345 -8.06 15.15 21.10
CA ASN A 345 -6.93 16.02 21.38
C ASN A 345 -6.37 15.78 22.78
N TYR A 346 -5.11 16.15 22.97
CA TYR A 346 -4.49 16.22 24.29
C TYR A 346 -3.74 17.55 24.44
N ASP A 347 -4.25 18.42 25.32
CA ASP A 347 -3.67 19.74 25.63
C ASP A 347 -2.88 19.73 26.95
N GLY A 348 -2.76 18.56 27.58
CA GLY A 348 -2.03 18.39 28.83
C GLY A 348 -0.51 18.30 28.64
N VAL A 349 0.22 18.36 29.76
CA VAL A 349 1.65 18.01 29.78
C VAL A 349 1.76 16.50 29.90
N ILE A 350 2.57 15.86 29.04
CA ILE A 350 2.86 14.44 29.14
C ILE A 350 3.89 14.26 30.24
N ALA A 351 3.57 13.46 31.26
CA ALA A 351 4.53 13.14 32.29
C ALA A 351 5.68 12.32 31.66
N THR A 352 6.89 12.85 31.66
CA THR A 352 8.09 12.11 31.28
C THR A 352 8.41 11.08 32.36
N ALA A 353 7.72 9.94 32.34
CA ALA A 353 8.11 8.75 33.09
C ALA A 353 8.81 7.76 32.14
N PRO A 354 9.82 7.00 32.61
CA PRO A 354 10.50 6.00 31.78
C PRO A 354 9.47 4.99 31.29
N HIS A 355 9.45 4.74 29.98
CA HIS A 355 8.57 3.73 29.39
C HIS A 355 8.83 2.38 30.08
N PRO A 356 7.81 1.69 30.63
CA PRO A 356 7.93 0.27 30.86
C PRO A 356 8.05 -0.38 29.48
N HIS A 357 9.21 -0.98 29.21
CA HIS A 357 9.41 -1.78 28.01
C HIS A 357 8.26 -2.79 27.86
N PRO A 358 7.65 -2.95 26.66
CA PRO A 358 6.96 -4.20 26.36
C PRO A 358 7.98 -5.33 26.48
N HIS A 359 7.55 -6.44 27.08
CA HIS A 359 8.37 -7.63 27.31
C HIS A 359 9.29 -7.95 26.13
N PRO A 360 10.59 -8.23 26.34
CA PRO A 360 11.47 -8.63 25.25
C PRO A 360 10.99 -9.98 24.71
N LEU A 361 10.63 -10.00 23.43
CA LEU A 361 10.64 -11.23 22.64
C LEU A 361 12.01 -11.91 22.82
N PRO A 362 12.07 -13.25 22.90
CA PRO A 362 13.33 -13.93 23.17
C PRO A 362 14.30 -13.66 22.02
N LEU A 363 15.38 -12.93 22.31
CA LEU A 363 16.56 -12.83 21.44
C LEU A 363 17.10 -14.24 21.22
N VAL A 364 16.89 -14.80 20.03
CA VAL A 364 17.75 -15.87 19.52
C VAL A 364 19.09 -15.22 19.22
N CYS A 365 20.05 -15.44 20.11
CA CYS A 365 21.43 -15.00 19.96
C CYS A 365 22.08 -15.81 18.81
N LEU A 366 21.98 -15.31 17.58
CA LEU A 366 22.81 -15.75 16.46
C LEU A 366 24.04 -14.84 16.43
N TYR A 367 25.23 -15.44 16.39
CA TYR A 367 26.59 -14.85 16.39
C TYR A 367 27.28 -14.65 17.75
N CYS A 368 27.71 -15.75 18.34
CA CYS A 368 29.00 -15.83 19.03
C CYS A 368 29.90 -16.83 18.30
N HIS A 369 30.57 -16.38 17.23
CA HIS A 369 31.82 -17.01 16.79
C HIS A 369 32.69 -15.95 16.14
N TRP A 370 33.86 -15.72 16.73
CA TRP A 370 35.19 -15.49 16.14
C TRP A 370 36.11 -15.18 17.34
N SER A 371 36.73 -16.21 17.91
CA SER A 371 38.08 -16.72 17.62
C SER A 371 39.15 -16.04 18.49
N VAL A 372 39.75 -16.81 19.40
CA VAL A 372 41.03 -16.51 20.04
C VAL A 372 41.88 -17.78 19.94
N THR A 373 43.06 -17.59 19.32
CA THR A 373 44.23 -18.47 19.10
C THR A 373 44.08 -19.68 18.21
#